data_AF-A0A929RTB8-F1
#
_entry.id   AF-A0A929RTB8-F1
#
_cell.length_a   1.000
_cell.length_b   1.000
_cell.length_c   1.000
_cell.angle_alpha   90.00
_cell.angle_beta   90.00
_cell.angle_gamma   90.00
#
_symmetry.space_group_name_H-M   'P 1'
#
loop_
_entity.id
_entity.type
_entity.pdbx_description
1 polymer ?
#
loop_
_entity_poly.entity_id
_entity_poly.type
_entity_poly.pdbx_seq_one_letter_code
_entity_poly.pdbx_strand_id
1 'polypeptide(L)'
;LWIAQSASALARELEEDAPCPVCGSTTHPAPAPAADGEITREQVAALDQARDRAEAALRDAQARHQDLVRRIAQLNEVAGAPTPTLETERDQAAELVATLEALSPQIAEIETALEQERARLGGLTDSLASAREAAASLASTLQERESALAAALGRVEAERAGFESLDARAAHLDARAHRAALLSGACTEWENARAALVKAQRSLADALTQQGLEADSWRSLLLPLPRVEALEARVAAHDKELFAAREALASERLTRAASVPAPDLVALTEASRKADEDAALAARASGKLEQHCAQLEAARASLEQALDALAQAREQAGPIRRLADIAVASGPENLASTPLSA
;
A
#
# COMPACT_ATOMS: atom_id res chain seq x y z
N LEU A 1 -37.81 -155.27 -25.69
CA LEU A 1 -38.57 -154.81 -24.51
C LEU A 1 -39.98 -154.35 -24.88
N TRP A 2 -40.14 -153.37 -25.77
CA TRP A 2 -41.46 -152.87 -26.19
C TRP A 2 -42.41 -153.94 -26.76
N ILE A 3 -41.94 -154.84 -27.63
CA ILE A 3 -42.77 -155.93 -28.20
C ILE A 3 -43.29 -156.90 -27.12
N ALA A 4 -42.45 -157.24 -26.13
CA ALA A 4 -42.82 -158.16 -25.04
C ALA A 4 -43.81 -157.50 -24.07
N GLN A 5 -43.64 -156.21 -23.79
CA GLN A 5 -44.55 -155.43 -22.94
C GLN A 5 -45.90 -155.16 -23.64
N SER A 6 -45.90 -154.88 -24.95
CA SER A 6 -47.14 -154.74 -25.73
C SER A 6 -47.91 -156.05 -25.86
N ALA A 7 -47.20 -157.19 -26.01
CA ALA A 7 -47.83 -158.52 -26.08
C ALA A 7 -48.44 -158.94 -24.73
N SER A 8 -47.79 -158.63 -23.61
CA SER A 8 -48.32 -158.86 -22.26
C SER A 8 -49.54 -157.99 -21.95
N ALA A 9 -49.47 -156.69 -22.28
CA ALA A 9 -50.59 -155.77 -22.12
C ALA A 9 -51.82 -156.16 -22.97
N LEU A 10 -51.62 -156.65 -24.20
CA LEU A 10 -52.71 -157.19 -25.03
C LEU A 10 -53.24 -158.53 -24.51
N ALA A 11 -52.38 -159.41 -23.98
CA ALA A 11 -52.80 -160.70 -23.44
C ALA A 11 -53.72 -160.56 -22.21
N ARG A 12 -53.59 -159.49 -21.42
CA ARG A 12 -54.50 -159.14 -20.31
C ARG A 12 -55.90 -158.68 -20.76
N GLU A 13 -56.04 -158.21 -22.00
CA GLU A 13 -57.32 -157.74 -22.57
C GLU A 13 -58.06 -158.86 -23.34
N LEU A 14 -57.54 -160.09 -23.33
CA LEU A 14 -58.20 -161.26 -23.94
C LEU A 14 -59.27 -161.82 -23.01
N GLU A 15 -60.50 -161.90 -23.50
CA GLU A 15 -61.64 -162.53 -22.83
C GLU A 15 -61.91 -163.92 -23.42
N GLU A 16 -62.30 -164.88 -22.58
CA GLU A 16 -62.55 -166.26 -22.99
C GLU A 16 -63.77 -166.34 -23.94
N ASP A 17 -63.66 -167.11 -25.03
CA ASP A 17 -64.63 -167.22 -26.14
C ASP A 17 -64.88 -165.97 -27.02
N ALA A 18 -64.15 -164.87 -26.81
CA ALA A 18 -64.16 -163.72 -27.71
C ALA A 18 -63.07 -163.86 -28.81
N PRO A 19 -63.36 -163.54 -30.08
CA PRO A 19 -62.35 -163.58 -31.13
C PRO A 19 -61.28 -162.52 -30.85
N CYS A 20 -60.03 -162.96 -30.71
CA CYS A 20 -58.92 -162.07 -30.44
C CYS A 20 -58.82 -160.96 -31.51
N PRO A 21 -58.67 -159.68 -31.12
CA PRO A 21 -58.68 -158.55 -32.05
C PRO A 21 -57.50 -158.53 -33.03
N VAL A 22 -56.50 -159.40 -32.83
CA VAL A 22 -55.32 -159.50 -33.71
C VAL A 22 -55.47 -160.65 -34.73
N CYS A 23 -55.92 -161.84 -34.30
CA CYS A 23 -55.95 -163.02 -35.18
C CYS A 23 -57.32 -163.70 -35.30
N GLY A 24 -58.35 -163.21 -34.60
CA GLY A 24 -59.74 -163.66 -34.70
C GLY A 24 -60.05 -165.03 -34.09
N SER A 25 -59.08 -165.68 -33.45
CA SER A 25 -59.27 -167.00 -32.81
C SER A 25 -59.85 -166.84 -31.40
N THR A 26 -60.68 -167.80 -30.98
CA THR A 26 -61.24 -167.90 -29.63
C THR A 26 -60.42 -168.79 -28.69
N THR A 27 -59.32 -169.40 -29.16
CA THR A 27 -58.50 -170.31 -28.35
C THR A 27 -57.01 -169.99 -28.48
N HIS A 28 -56.36 -169.65 -27.37
CA HIS A 28 -54.95 -169.30 -27.33
C HIS A 28 -54.16 -170.25 -26.42
N PRO A 29 -53.27 -171.09 -27.00
CA PRO A 29 -52.61 -172.16 -26.23
C PRO A 29 -51.46 -171.70 -25.31
N ALA A 30 -51.06 -170.42 -25.33
CA ALA A 30 -50.07 -169.86 -24.39
C ALA A 30 -50.13 -168.32 -24.36
N PRO A 31 -51.04 -167.70 -23.58
CA PRO A 31 -51.05 -166.25 -23.36
C PRO A 31 -49.71 -165.79 -22.76
N ALA A 32 -49.23 -164.61 -23.18
CA ALA A 32 -47.98 -164.07 -22.66
C ALA A 32 -48.09 -163.76 -21.15
N PRO A 33 -47.09 -164.12 -20.32
CA PRO A 33 -47.13 -163.91 -18.87
C PRO A 33 -47.04 -162.42 -18.54
N ALA A 34 -47.81 -161.98 -17.54
CA ALA A 34 -47.76 -160.60 -17.04
C ALA A 34 -46.35 -160.25 -16.51
N ALA A 35 -45.77 -159.14 -16.97
CA ALA A 35 -44.48 -158.66 -16.49
C ALA A 35 -44.68 -157.52 -15.45
N ASP A 36 -44.05 -157.63 -14.28
CA ASP A 36 -44.10 -156.58 -13.25
C ASP A 36 -43.26 -155.35 -13.66
N GLY A 37 -43.84 -154.14 -13.58
CA GLY A 37 -43.21 -152.87 -13.96
C GLY A 37 -43.58 -152.35 -15.35
N GLU A 38 -44.66 -152.86 -15.94
CA GLU A 38 -45.23 -152.33 -17.18
C GLU A 38 -45.71 -150.87 -17.02
N ILE A 39 -45.31 -150.03 -17.97
CA ILE A 39 -45.86 -148.68 -18.11
C ILE A 39 -47.32 -148.85 -18.50
N THR A 40 -48.22 -148.44 -17.62
CA THR A 40 -49.66 -148.59 -17.88
C THR A 40 -50.11 -147.57 -18.92
N ARG A 41 -51.19 -147.88 -19.67
CA ARG A 41 -51.76 -146.93 -20.64
C ARG A 41 -52.14 -145.61 -19.97
N GLU A 42 -52.50 -145.64 -18.69
CA GLU A 42 -52.82 -144.45 -17.87
C GLU A 42 -51.59 -143.59 -17.56
N GLN A 43 -50.41 -144.20 -17.33
CA GLN A 43 -49.17 -143.46 -17.10
C GLN A 43 -48.66 -142.79 -18.38
N VAL A 44 -48.77 -143.48 -19.53
CA VAL A 44 -48.50 -142.88 -20.84
C VAL A 44 -49.47 -141.72 -21.09
N ALA A 45 -50.78 -141.92 -20.85
CA ALA A 45 -51.78 -140.89 -21.01
C ALA A 45 -51.54 -139.68 -20.08
N ALA A 46 -51.07 -139.87 -18.84
CA ALA A 46 -50.73 -138.79 -17.92
C ALA A 46 -49.50 -138.00 -18.37
N LEU A 47 -48.47 -138.67 -18.90
CA LEU A 47 -47.28 -138.02 -19.46
C LEU A 47 -47.58 -137.29 -20.77
N ASP A 48 -48.40 -137.89 -21.64
CA ASP A 48 -48.92 -137.23 -22.84
C ASP A 48 -49.75 -136.00 -22.47
N GLN A 49 -50.61 -136.08 -21.47
CA GLN A 49 -51.39 -134.94 -21.00
C GLN A 49 -50.50 -133.85 -20.37
N ALA A 50 -49.43 -134.22 -19.66
CA ALA A 50 -48.46 -133.27 -19.12
C ALA A 50 -47.64 -132.60 -20.23
N ARG A 51 -47.21 -133.36 -21.24
CA ARG A 51 -46.57 -132.83 -22.45
C ARG A 51 -47.49 -131.86 -23.17
N ASP A 52 -48.73 -132.25 -23.42
CA ASP A 52 -49.69 -131.43 -24.15
C ASP A 52 -50.00 -130.12 -23.40
N ARG A 53 -50.06 -130.16 -22.06
CA ARG A 53 -50.18 -128.94 -21.23
C ARG A 53 -48.95 -128.04 -21.32
N ALA A 54 -47.74 -128.61 -21.26
CA ALA A 54 -46.50 -127.85 -21.38
C ALA A 54 -46.33 -127.24 -22.77
N GLU A 55 -46.68 -127.99 -23.82
CA GLU A 55 -46.71 -127.49 -25.19
C GLU A 55 -47.76 -126.41 -25.38
N ALA A 56 -48.96 -126.54 -24.79
CA ALA A 56 -49.97 -125.50 -24.83
C ALA A 56 -49.50 -124.22 -24.12
N ALA A 57 -48.84 -124.34 -22.95
CA ALA A 57 -48.27 -123.21 -22.24
C ALA A 57 -47.13 -122.53 -23.02
N LEU A 58 -46.28 -123.32 -23.70
CA LEU A 58 -45.24 -122.79 -24.58
C LEU A 58 -45.84 -122.06 -25.78
N ARG A 59 -46.85 -122.64 -26.43
CA ARG A 59 -47.57 -122.01 -27.55
C ARG A 59 -48.23 -120.70 -27.12
N ASP A 60 -48.86 -120.66 -25.95
CA ASP A 60 -49.47 -119.44 -25.40
C ASP A 60 -48.41 -118.38 -25.05
N ALA A 61 -47.30 -118.78 -24.42
CA ALA A 61 -46.19 -117.87 -24.14
C ALA A 61 -45.55 -117.32 -25.44
N GLN A 62 -45.40 -118.14 -26.46
CA GLN A 62 -44.93 -117.73 -27.78
C GLN A 62 -45.92 -116.78 -28.46
N ALA A 63 -47.22 -117.05 -28.39
CA ALA A 63 -48.27 -116.18 -28.93
C ALA A 63 -48.26 -114.80 -28.23
N ARG A 64 -48.15 -114.77 -26.90
CA ARG A 64 -48.02 -113.53 -26.12
C ARG A 64 -46.74 -112.77 -26.46
N HIS A 65 -45.62 -113.48 -26.62
CA HIS A 65 -44.36 -112.86 -27.05
C HIS A 65 -44.49 -112.22 -28.44
N GLN A 66 -45.08 -112.92 -29.40
CA GLN A 66 -45.32 -112.39 -30.75
C GLN A 66 -46.29 -111.21 -30.76
N ASP A 67 -47.30 -111.21 -29.88
CA ASP A 67 -48.21 -110.08 -29.72
C ASP A 67 -47.49 -108.85 -29.15
N LEU A 68 -46.67 -109.04 -28.12
CA LEU A 68 -45.82 -107.98 -27.56
C LEU A 68 -44.83 -107.42 -28.58
N VAL A 69 -44.18 -108.28 -29.38
CA VAL A 69 -43.27 -107.85 -30.45
C VAL A 69 -44.01 -107.04 -31.52
N ARG A 70 -45.21 -107.46 -31.94
CA ARG A 70 -46.04 -106.68 -32.88
C ARG A 70 -46.47 -105.35 -32.27
N ARG A 71 -46.86 -105.33 -31.00
CA ARG A 71 -47.24 -104.11 -30.28
C ARG A 71 -46.07 -103.13 -30.18
N ILE A 72 -44.87 -103.61 -29.87
CA ILE A 72 -43.64 -102.80 -29.85
C ILE A 72 -43.34 -102.24 -31.25
N ALA A 73 -43.46 -103.05 -32.30
CA ALA A 73 -43.25 -102.61 -33.68
C ALA A 73 -44.25 -101.50 -34.09
N GLN A 74 -45.54 -101.68 -33.80
CA GLN A 74 -46.57 -100.66 -34.06
C GLN A 74 -46.31 -99.37 -33.28
N LEU A 75 -45.93 -99.45 -32.00
CA LEU A 75 -45.61 -98.28 -31.19
C LEU A 75 -44.37 -97.54 -31.72
N ASN A 76 -43.34 -98.26 -32.17
CA ASN A 76 -42.16 -97.67 -32.80
C ASN A 76 -42.50 -97.03 -34.15
N GLU A 77 -43.40 -97.62 -34.94
CA GLU A 77 -43.85 -97.05 -36.22
C GLU A 77 -44.63 -95.75 -36.01
N VAL A 78 -45.54 -95.71 -35.03
CA VAL A 78 -46.26 -94.48 -34.64
C VAL A 78 -45.30 -93.42 -34.11
N ALA A 79 -44.28 -93.83 -33.36
CA ALA A 79 -43.25 -92.93 -32.83
C ALA A 79 -42.19 -92.53 -33.87
N GLY A 80 -42.19 -93.13 -35.06
CA GLY A 80 -41.26 -92.84 -36.16
C GLY A 80 -39.85 -93.44 -36.01
N ALA A 81 -39.51 -94.00 -34.84
CA ALA A 81 -38.22 -94.64 -34.58
C ALA A 81 -38.31 -95.62 -33.39
N PRO A 82 -37.35 -96.56 -33.24
CA PRO A 82 -37.22 -97.39 -32.05
C PRO A 82 -36.98 -96.56 -30.79
N THR A 83 -37.51 -97.02 -29.65
CA THR A 83 -37.38 -96.37 -28.34
C THR A 83 -35.95 -95.93 -27.98
N PRO A 84 -34.88 -96.75 -28.18
CA PRO A 84 -33.51 -96.33 -27.86
C PRO A 84 -33.03 -95.14 -28.69
N THR A 85 -33.48 -95.04 -29.94
CA THR A 85 -33.16 -93.91 -30.82
C THR A 85 -33.81 -92.63 -30.29
N LEU A 86 -35.10 -92.70 -29.93
CA LEU A 86 -35.84 -91.55 -29.37
C LEU A 86 -35.28 -91.08 -28.03
N GLU A 87 -34.82 -92.01 -27.18
CA GLU A 87 -34.14 -91.67 -25.93
C GLU A 87 -32.81 -90.95 -26.19
N THR A 88 -32.04 -91.41 -27.19
CA THR A 88 -30.79 -90.75 -27.59
C THR A 88 -31.06 -89.35 -28.15
N GLU A 89 -32.06 -89.20 -29.01
CA GLU A 89 -32.46 -87.90 -29.58
C GLU A 89 -33.00 -86.94 -28.50
N ARG A 90 -33.77 -87.46 -27.53
CA ARG A 90 -34.22 -86.69 -26.36
C ARG A 90 -33.04 -86.18 -25.55
N ASP A 91 -32.05 -87.03 -25.28
CA ASP A 91 -30.88 -86.66 -24.47
C ASP A 91 -30.02 -85.62 -25.19
N GLN A 92 -29.84 -85.78 -26.51
CA GLN A 92 -29.18 -84.77 -27.35
C GLN A 92 -29.93 -83.44 -27.38
N ALA A 93 -31.26 -83.46 -27.49
CA ALA A 93 -32.08 -82.26 -27.44
C ALA A 93 -32.00 -81.58 -26.07
N ALA A 94 -32.00 -82.34 -24.98
CA ALA A 94 -31.83 -81.83 -23.62
C ALA A 94 -30.45 -81.18 -23.43
N GLU A 95 -29.39 -81.78 -23.96
CA GLU A 95 -28.04 -81.20 -23.93
C GLU A 95 -27.95 -79.89 -24.74
N LEU A 96 -28.58 -79.84 -25.92
CA LEU A 96 -28.69 -78.62 -26.72
C LEU A 96 -29.44 -77.51 -25.99
N VAL A 97 -30.58 -77.84 -25.36
CA VAL A 97 -31.34 -76.88 -24.55
C VAL A 97 -30.50 -76.36 -23.39
N ALA A 98 -29.82 -77.24 -22.64
CA ALA A 98 -28.94 -76.84 -21.55
C ALA A 98 -27.80 -75.93 -22.04
N THR A 99 -27.25 -76.20 -23.23
CA THR A 99 -26.22 -75.36 -23.86
C THR A 99 -26.77 -73.97 -24.20
N LEU A 100 -27.97 -73.89 -24.78
CA LEU A 100 -28.63 -72.61 -25.12
C LEU A 100 -29.02 -71.81 -23.87
N GLU A 101 -29.51 -72.48 -22.82
CA GLU A 101 -29.83 -71.85 -21.54
C GLU A 101 -28.57 -71.30 -20.88
N ALA A 102 -27.43 -72.00 -20.97
CA ALA A 102 -26.15 -71.52 -20.46
C ALA A 102 -25.59 -70.30 -21.22
N LEU A 103 -26.05 -70.04 -22.46
CA LEU A 103 -25.69 -68.84 -23.22
C LEU A 103 -26.51 -67.61 -22.83
N SER A 104 -27.73 -67.77 -22.29
CA SER A 104 -28.56 -66.64 -21.85
C SER A 104 -27.86 -65.66 -20.89
N PRO A 105 -27.17 -66.12 -19.82
CA PRO A 105 -26.45 -65.19 -18.94
C PRO A 105 -25.31 -64.47 -19.67
N GLN A 106 -24.61 -65.14 -20.60
CA GLN A 106 -23.53 -64.54 -21.39
C GLN A 106 -24.07 -63.43 -22.32
N ILE A 107 -25.24 -63.64 -22.92
CA ILE A 107 -25.91 -62.63 -23.74
C ILE A 107 -26.27 -61.42 -22.87
N ALA A 108 -26.87 -61.63 -21.71
CA ALA A 108 -27.22 -60.55 -20.79
C ALA A 108 -26.00 -59.75 -20.31
N GLU A 109 -24.87 -60.41 -20.05
CA GLU A 109 -23.60 -59.77 -19.71
C GLU A 109 -23.07 -58.91 -20.86
N ILE A 110 -23.10 -59.42 -22.10
CA ILE A 110 -22.66 -58.69 -23.30
C ILE A 110 -23.57 -57.48 -23.56
N GLU A 111 -24.89 -57.63 -23.43
CA GLU A 111 -25.84 -56.52 -23.58
C GLU A 111 -25.58 -55.42 -22.55
N THR A 112 -25.31 -55.81 -21.30
CA THR A 112 -24.95 -54.86 -20.24
C THR A 112 -23.64 -54.13 -20.55
N ALA A 113 -22.61 -54.86 -21.00
CA ALA A 113 -21.33 -54.27 -21.38
C ALA A 113 -21.47 -53.32 -22.59
N LEU A 114 -22.29 -53.68 -23.58
CA LEU A 114 -22.57 -52.85 -24.74
C LEU A 114 -23.26 -51.54 -24.34
N GLU A 115 -24.21 -51.59 -23.41
CA GLU A 115 -24.88 -50.39 -22.93
C GLU A 115 -23.95 -49.47 -22.14
N GLN A 116 -23.04 -50.04 -21.35
CA GLN A 116 -21.98 -49.28 -20.67
C GLN A 116 -21.05 -48.58 -21.66
N GLU A 117 -20.61 -49.26 -22.71
CA GLU A 117 -19.77 -48.66 -23.74
C GLU A 117 -20.51 -47.59 -24.56
N ARG A 118 -21.80 -47.77 -24.84
CA ARG A 118 -22.62 -46.73 -25.46
C ARG A 118 -22.72 -45.48 -24.59
N ALA A 119 -22.97 -45.65 -23.29
CA ALA A 119 -23.01 -44.54 -22.34
C ALA A 119 -21.65 -43.82 -22.28
N ARG A 120 -20.54 -44.58 -22.28
CA ARG A 120 -19.19 -44.04 -22.29
C ARG A 120 -18.89 -43.25 -23.56
N LEU A 121 -19.26 -43.77 -24.74
CA LEU A 121 -19.13 -43.08 -26.02
C LEU A 121 -19.97 -41.80 -26.07
N GLY A 122 -21.18 -41.82 -25.51
CA GLY A 122 -22.01 -40.62 -25.32
C GLY A 122 -21.26 -39.55 -24.52
N GLY A 123 -20.77 -39.89 -23.34
CA GLY A 123 -20.03 -38.96 -22.49
C GLY A 123 -18.74 -38.40 -23.12
N LEU A 124 -18.01 -39.22 -23.89
CA LEU A 124 -16.84 -38.76 -24.65
C LEU A 124 -17.23 -37.81 -25.79
N THR A 125 -18.36 -38.06 -26.44
CA THR A 125 -18.88 -37.19 -27.51
C THR A 125 -19.29 -35.83 -26.95
N ASP A 126 -19.99 -35.80 -25.82
CA ASP A 126 -20.38 -34.56 -25.13
C ASP A 126 -19.15 -33.78 -24.66
N SER A 127 -18.15 -34.47 -24.11
CA SER A 127 -16.88 -33.86 -23.70
C SER A 127 -16.13 -33.25 -24.88
N LEU A 128 -16.10 -33.94 -26.03
CA LEU A 128 -15.48 -33.42 -27.25
C LEU A 128 -16.22 -32.20 -27.80
N ALA A 129 -17.56 -32.20 -27.77
CA ALA A 129 -18.37 -31.06 -28.17
C ALA A 129 -18.07 -29.84 -27.29
N SER A 130 -18.09 -30.01 -25.96
CA SER A 130 -17.76 -28.95 -25.01
C SER A 130 -16.34 -28.42 -25.19
N ALA A 131 -15.36 -29.30 -25.39
CA ALA A 131 -13.97 -28.90 -25.65
C ALA A 131 -13.82 -28.09 -26.96
N ARG A 132 -14.58 -28.44 -28.01
CA ARG A 132 -14.58 -27.69 -29.28
C ARG A 132 -15.21 -26.30 -29.12
N GLU A 133 -16.31 -26.20 -28.38
CA GLU A 133 -16.92 -24.90 -28.07
C GLU A 133 -15.99 -24.00 -27.25
N ALA A 134 -15.34 -24.56 -26.23
CA ALA A 134 -14.34 -23.84 -25.44
C ALA A 134 -13.15 -23.38 -26.28
N ALA A 135 -12.64 -24.23 -27.17
CA ALA A 135 -11.56 -23.88 -28.09
C ALA A 135 -11.97 -22.76 -29.06
N ALA A 136 -13.19 -22.80 -29.60
CA ALA A 136 -13.71 -21.75 -30.47
C ALA A 136 -13.87 -20.41 -29.73
N SER A 137 -14.36 -20.44 -28.49
CA SER A 137 -14.47 -19.25 -27.62
C SER A 137 -13.09 -18.64 -27.33
N LEU A 138 -12.10 -19.46 -27.00
CA LEU A 138 -10.73 -19.02 -26.76
C LEU A 138 -10.09 -18.43 -28.02
N ALA A 139 -10.29 -19.06 -29.18
CA ALA A 139 -9.78 -18.55 -30.45
C ALA A 139 -10.38 -17.17 -30.81
N SER A 140 -11.69 -16.99 -30.61
CA SER A 140 -12.36 -15.70 -30.79
C SER A 140 -11.79 -14.62 -29.86
N THR A 141 -11.59 -14.98 -28.59
CA THR A 141 -11.00 -14.07 -27.59
C THR A 141 -9.57 -13.69 -27.97
N LEU A 142 -8.75 -14.65 -28.42
CA LEU A 142 -7.38 -14.38 -28.86
C LEU A 142 -7.37 -13.39 -30.04
N GLN A 143 -8.21 -13.62 -31.05
CA GLN A 143 -8.34 -12.74 -32.21
C GLN A 143 -8.73 -11.32 -31.82
N GLU A 144 -9.70 -11.16 -30.89
CA GLU A 144 -10.08 -9.86 -30.36
C GLU A 144 -8.89 -9.17 -29.68
N ARG A 145 -8.12 -9.89 -28.87
CA ARG A 145 -6.96 -9.33 -28.15
C ARG A 145 -5.82 -8.95 -29.08
N GLU A 146 -5.54 -9.75 -30.10
CA GLU A 146 -4.57 -9.41 -31.14
C GLU A 146 -4.98 -8.14 -31.90
N SER A 147 -6.25 -8.02 -32.26
CA SER A 147 -6.77 -6.81 -32.92
C SER A 147 -6.65 -5.57 -32.02
N ALA A 148 -6.96 -5.69 -30.73
CA ALA A 148 -6.87 -4.61 -29.76
C ALA A 148 -5.41 -4.20 -29.52
N LEU A 149 -4.49 -5.16 -29.46
CA LEU A 149 -3.05 -4.90 -29.35
C LEU A 149 -2.53 -4.17 -30.60
N ALA A 150 -2.88 -4.64 -31.80
CA ALA A 150 -2.49 -3.99 -33.05
C ALA A 150 -3.02 -2.54 -33.11
N ALA A 151 -4.27 -2.30 -32.72
CA ALA A 151 -4.84 -0.96 -32.64
C ALA A 151 -4.11 -0.09 -31.60
N ALA A 152 -3.76 -0.64 -30.43
CA ALA A 152 -3.02 0.07 -29.40
C ALA A 152 -1.62 0.46 -29.87
N LEU A 153 -0.89 -0.46 -30.51
CA LEU A 153 0.41 -0.19 -31.12
C LEU A 153 0.31 0.88 -32.21
N GLY A 154 -0.70 0.80 -33.07
CA GLY A 154 -0.97 1.82 -34.09
C GLY A 154 -1.24 3.21 -33.50
N ARG A 155 -1.99 3.30 -32.40
CA ARG A 155 -2.19 4.57 -31.68
C ARG A 155 -0.89 5.10 -31.08
N VAL A 156 -0.09 4.24 -30.44
CA VAL A 156 1.20 4.65 -29.87
C VAL A 156 2.13 5.17 -30.96
N GLU A 157 2.19 4.52 -32.11
CA GLU A 157 3.03 4.98 -33.23
C GLU A 157 2.52 6.30 -33.82
N ALA A 158 1.20 6.45 -33.99
CA ALA A 158 0.59 7.70 -34.42
C ALA A 158 0.88 8.85 -33.45
N GLU A 159 0.77 8.60 -32.14
CA GLU A 159 1.12 9.57 -31.09
C GLU A 159 2.64 9.76 -30.97
N ARG A 160 3.48 8.82 -31.37
CA ARG A 160 4.92 9.08 -31.47
C ARG A 160 5.24 10.02 -32.61
N ALA A 161 4.44 10.06 -33.67
CA ALA A 161 4.59 10.98 -34.80
C ALA A 161 6.04 11.07 -35.34
N GLY A 162 6.73 9.93 -35.42
CA GLY A 162 8.13 9.82 -35.90
C GLY A 162 9.21 10.06 -34.84
N PHE A 163 8.86 10.36 -33.59
CA PHE A 163 9.83 10.47 -32.49
C PHE A 163 10.22 9.09 -31.95
N GLU A 164 11.43 8.98 -31.40
CA GLU A 164 11.95 7.76 -30.76
C GLU A 164 11.07 7.28 -29.59
N SER A 165 10.45 8.21 -28.87
CA SER A 165 9.54 7.90 -27.77
C SER A 165 8.49 9.00 -27.61
N LEU A 166 7.44 8.71 -26.83
CA LEU A 166 6.45 9.73 -26.45
C LEU A 166 7.08 10.83 -25.60
N ASP A 167 8.05 10.48 -24.74
CA ASP A 167 8.81 11.45 -23.95
C ASP A 167 9.65 12.37 -24.82
N ALA A 168 10.28 11.85 -25.88
CA ALA A 168 11.02 12.65 -26.85
C ALA A 168 10.09 13.63 -27.59
N ARG A 169 8.89 13.20 -27.97
CA ARG A 169 7.86 14.09 -28.56
C ARG A 169 7.40 15.14 -27.54
N ALA A 170 7.13 14.76 -26.31
CA ALA A 170 6.70 15.68 -25.25
C ALA A 170 7.76 16.76 -25.00
N ALA A 171 9.03 16.38 -24.81
CA ALA A 171 10.13 17.31 -24.65
C ALA A 171 10.29 18.25 -25.86
N HIS A 172 10.09 17.75 -27.08
CA HIS A 172 10.10 18.58 -28.28
C HIS A 172 8.96 19.61 -28.30
N LEU A 173 7.75 19.19 -27.93
CA LEU A 173 6.58 20.07 -27.85
C LEU A 173 6.74 21.12 -26.75
N ASP A 174 7.29 20.75 -25.59
CA ASP A 174 7.58 21.67 -24.49
C ASP A 174 8.63 22.71 -24.89
N ALA A 175 9.72 22.28 -25.54
CA ALA A 175 10.74 23.19 -26.06
C ALA A 175 10.16 24.14 -27.13
N ARG A 176 9.19 23.69 -27.93
CA ARG A 176 8.47 24.54 -28.90
C ARG A 176 7.53 25.52 -28.19
N ALA A 177 6.78 25.07 -27.19
CA ALA A 177 5.90 25.90 -26.39
C ALA A 177 6.67 26.98 -25.62
N HIS A 178 7.80 26.62 -25.01
CA HIS A 178 8.68 27.56 -24.32
C HIS A 178 9.21 28.65 -25.27
N ARG A 179 9.67 28.28 -26.46
CA ARG A 179 10.09 29.25 -27.49
C ARG A 179 8.96 30.18 -27.93
N ALA A 180 7.74 29.64 -28.10
CA ALA A 180 6.58 30.45 -28.43
C ALA A 180 6.24 31.44 -27.30
N ALA A 181 6.33 31.01 -26.03
CA ALA A 181 6.11 31.87 -24.87
C ALA A 181 7.16 32.99 -24.77
N LEU A 182 8.45 32.67 -24.99
CA LEU A 182 9.51 33.68 -25.05
C LEU A 182 9.28 34.72 -26.15
N LEU A 183 8.88 34.27 -27.35
CA LEU A 183 8.58 35.17 -28.45
C LEU A 183 7.39 36.07 -28.12
N SER A 184 6.32 35.50 -27.55
CA SER A 184 5.16 36.28 -27.09
C SER A 184 5.57 37.32 -26.05
N GLY A 185 6.41 36.95 -25.08
CA GLY A 185 6.96 37.86 -24.07
C GLY A 185 7.72 39.01 -24.71
N ALA A 186 8.66 38.72 -25.61
CA ALA A 186 9.43 39.74 -26.32
C ALA A 186 8.56 40.70 -27.15
N CYS A 187 7.50 40.19 -27.80
CA CYS A 187 6.53 41.03 -28.50
C CYS A 187 5.81 41.98 -27.54
N THR A 188 5.34 41.48 -26.38
CA THR A 188 4.68 42.33 -25.38
C THR A 188 5.62 43.38 -24.77
N GLU A 189 6.87 43.02 -24.50
CA GLU A 189 7.89 43.96 -24.01
C GLU A 189 8.15 45.07 -25.04
N TRP A 190 8.26 44.71 -26.32
CA TRP A 190 8.45 45.67 -27.39
C TRP A 190 7.25 46.62 -27.53
N GLU A 191 6.02 46.10 -27.47
CA GLU A 191 4.81 46.93 -27.50
C GLU A 191 4.76 47.91 -26.33
N ASN A 192 5.08 47.44 -25.13
CA ASN A 192 5.16 48.25 -23.92
C ASN A 192 6.24 49.33 -24.03
N ALA A 193 7.44 48.98 -24.50
CA ALA A 193 8.54 49.92 -24.70
C ALA A 193 8.17 51.00 -25.73
N ARG A 194 7.52 50.61 -26.83
CA ARG A 194 7.02 51.54 -27.84
C ARG A 194 5.96 52.48 -27.27
N ALA A 195 5.00 51.96 -26.51
CA ALA A 195 3.98 52.78 -25.86
C ALA A 195 4.57 53.76 -24.83
N ALA A 196 5.56 53.30 -24.04
CA ALA A 196 6.28 54.13 -23.08
C ALA A 196 7.07 55.24 -23.77
N LEU A 197 7.74 54.95 -24.90
CA LEU A 197 8.43 55.97 -25.70
C LEU A 197 7.47 57.04 -26.21
N VAL A 198 6.35 56.63 -26.82
CA VAL A 198 5.32 57.57 -27.31
C VAL A 198 4.78 58.43 -26.17
N LYS A 199 4.53 57.83 -25.00
CA LYS A 199 4.08 58.57 -23.80
C LYS A 199 5.14 59.57 -23.34
N ALA A 200 6.41 59.16 -23.23
CA ALA A 200 7.50 60.04 -22.82
C ALA A 200 7.70 61.21 -23.79
N GLN A 201 7.61 60.96 -25.10
CA GLN A 201 7.67 62.00 -26.12
C GLN A 201 6.52 63.01 -25.99
N ARG A 202 5.29 62.53 -25.74
CA ARG A 202 4.13 63.41 -25.50
C ARG A 202 4.30 64.21 -24.21
N SER A 203 4.69 63.57 -23.11
CA SER A 203 4.92 64.26 -21.84
C SER A 203 6.02 65.32 -21.94
N LEU A 204 7.08 65.06 -22.73
CA LEU A 204 8.10 66.06 -23.02
C LEU A 204 7.52 67.23 -23.82
N ALA A 205 6.76 66.97 -24.90
CA ALA A 205 6.14 68.00 -25.70
C ALA A 205 5.16 68.87 -24.88
N ASP A 206 4.35 68.25 -24.02
CA ASP A 206 3.43 68.95 -23.12
C ASP A 206 4.20 69.83 -22.12
N ALA A 207 5.27 69.31 -21.50
CA ALA A 207 6.10 70.06 -20.57
C ALA A 207 6.79 71.26 -21.23
N LEU A 208 7.31 71.09 -22.45
CA LEU A 208 7.90 72.18 -23.23
C LEU A 208 6.86 73.25 -23.55
N THR A 209 5.66 72.84 -23.96
CA THR A 209 4.54 73.75 -24.26
C THR A 209 4.13 74.56 -23.03
N GLN A 210 4.00 73.91 -21.85
CA GLN A 210 3.67 74.58 -20.60
C GLN A 210 4.71 75.63 -20.18
N GLN A 211 5.98 75.41 -20.50
CA GLN A 211 7.07 76.33 -20.19
C GLN A 211 7.32 77.36 -21.31
N GLY A 212 6.52 77.34 -22.39
CA GLY A 212 6.68 78.25 -23.54
C GLY A 212 7.98 78.03 -24.32
N LEU A 213 8.55 76.82 -24.25
CA LEU A 213 9.80 76.46 -24.91
C LEU A 213 9.53 75.72 -26.22
N GLU A 214 10.30 76.03 -27.25
CA GLU A 214 10.26 75.31 -28.53
C GLU A 214 11.07 74.01 -28.45
N ALA A 215 10.68 73.01 -29.26
CA ALA A 215 11.26 71.67 -29.24
C ALA A 215 12.78 71.62 -29.50
N ASP A 216 13.33 72.63 -30.18
CA ASP A 216 14.72 72.67 -30.60
C ASP A 216 15.61 73.54 -29.69
N SER A 217 15.02 74.35 -28.79
CA SER A 217 15.75 75.34 -27.99
C SER A 217 15.99 74.93 -26.54
N TRP A 218 15.19 74.02 -25.97
CA TRP A 218 15.30 73.65 -24.55
C TRP A 218 16.63 72.98 -24.17
N ARG A 219 17.29 72.27 -25.11
CA ARG A 219 18.56 71.58 -24.83
C ARG A 219 19.68 72.52 -24.42
N SER A 220 19.71 73.74 -24.96
CA SER A 220 20.72 74.75 -24.59
C SER A 220 20.47 75.37 -23.22
N LEU A 221 19.25 75.20 -22.67
CA LEU A 221 18.86 75.65 -21.34
C LEU A 221 19.16 74.60 -20.25
N LEU A 222 19.50 73.37 -20.63
CA LEU A 222 19.87 72.33 -19.67
C LEU A 222 21.20 72.68 -19.01
N LEU A 223 21.20 72.67 -17.67
CA LEU A 223 22.42 72.69 -16.89
C LEU A 223 23.08 71.30 -16.92
N PRO A 224 24.42 71.22 -16.94
CA PRO A 224 25.12 69.95 -16.75
C PRO A 224 24.68 69.29 -15.45
N LEU A 225 24.48 67.96 -15.46
CA LEU A 225 24.01 67.20 -14.30
C LEU A 225 24.77 67.51 -13.00
N PRO A 226 26.13 67.60 -12.98
CA PRO A 226 26.85 67.91 -11.74
C PRO A 226 26.48 69.29 -11.15
N ARG A 227 26.07 70.25 -12.01
CA ARG A 227 25.64 71.57 -11.57
C ARG A 227 24.23 71.55 -10.99
N VAL A 228 23.34 70.73 -11.56
CA VAL A 228 21.99 70.49 -11.01
C VAL A 228 22.11 69.83 -9.64
N GLU A 229 22.88 68.75 -9.52
CA GLU A 229 23.12 68.05 -8.25
C GLU A 229 23.71 68.99 -7.19
N ALA A 230 24.65 69.86 -7.57
CA ALA A 230 25.21 70.85 -6.66
C ALA A 230 24.17 71.90 -6.21
N LEU A 231 23.24 72.29 -7.07
CA LEU A 231 22.16 73.21 -6.70
C LEU A 231 21.13 72.52 -5.80
N GLU A 232 20.73 71.29 -6.12
CA GLU A 232 19.82 70.49 -5.28
C GLU A 232 20.42 70.25 -3.88
N ALA A 233 21.71 69.90 -3.81
CA ALA A 233 22.41 69.75 -2.53
C ALA A 233 22.44 71.07 -1.74
N ARG A 234 22.61 72.21 -2.41
CA ARG A 234 22.56 73.54 -1.77
C ARG A 234 21.16 73.88 -1.27
N VAL A 235 20.12 73.58 -2.04
CA VAL A 235 18.71 73.78 -1.63
C VAL A 235 18.40 72.91 -0.43
N ALA A 236 18.74 71.61 -0.48
CA ALA A 236 18.53 70.69 0.64
C ALA A 236 19.30 71.12 1.91
N ALA A 237 20.53 71.62 1.76
CA ALA A 237 21.30 72.17 2.87
C ALA A 237 20.63 73.42 3.46
N HIS A 238 20.17 74.35 2.61
CA HIS A 238 19.47 75.54 3.05
C HIS A 238 18.14 75.21 3.74
N ASP A 239 17.35 74.28 3.19
CA ASP A 239 16.10 73.83 3.80
C ASP A 239 16.35 73.21 5.18
N LYS A 240 17.44 72.45 5.33
CA LYS A 240 17.87 71.90 6.62
C LYS A 240 18.28 73.00 7.60
N GLU A 241 19.03 74.01 7.17
CA GLU A 241 19.40 75.17 7.99
C GLU A 241 18.16 75.97 8.42
N LEU A 242 17.23 76.18 7.49
CA LEU A 242 16.00 76.92 7.72
C LEU A 242 15.08 76.17 8.70
N PHE A 243 14.98 74.85 8.56
CA PHE A 243 14.31 73.99 9.54
C PHE A 243 14.96 74.11 10.92
N ALA A 244 16.29 73.97 11.02
CA ALA A 244 17.01 74.10 12.27
C ALA A 244 16.84 75.49 12.92
N ALA A 245 16.84 76.56 12.12
CA ALA A 245 16.61 77.92 12.60
C ALA A 245 15.17 78.11 13.12
N ARG A 246 14.17 77.56 12.42
CA ARG A 246 12.78 77.55 12.89
C ARG A 246 12.63 76.78 14.20
N GLU A 247 13.27 75.62 14.32
CA GLU A 247 13.27 74.82 15.54
C GLU A 247 13.95 75.55 16.71
N ALA A 248 15.10 76.19 16.46
CA ALA A 248 15.80 77.00 17.44
C ALA A 248 14.95 78.20 17.91
N LEU A 249 14.27 78.91 17.00
CA LEU A 249 13.37 80.02 17.33
C LEU A 249 12.10 79.54 18.08
N ALA A 250 11.63 78.33 17.79
CA ALA A 250 10.55 77.68 18.53
C ALA A 250 11.00 77.11 19.89
N SER A 251 12.27 77.27 20.27
CA SER A 251 12.75 76.79 21.57
C SER A 251 12.03 77.50 22.72
N GLU A 252 11.64 76.71 23.72
CA GLU A 252 10.90 77.18 24.89
C GLU A 252 11.62 78.33 25.61
N ARG A 253 12.96 78.32 25.60
CA ARG A 253 13.79 79.41 26.14
C ARG A 253 13.54 80.74 25.43
N LEU A 254 13.53 80.76 24.10
CA LEU A 254 13.32 81.98 23.31
C LEU A 254 11.84 82.40 23.33
N THR A 255 10.91 81.45 23.33
CA THR A 255 9.48 81.76 23.49
C THR A 255 9.18 82.39 24.86
N ARG A 256 9.79 81.87 25.95
CA ARG A 256 9.72 82.49 27.29
C ARG A 256 10.41 83.84 27.35
N ALA A 257 11.57 84.00 26.70
CA ALA A 257 12.26 85.30 26.67
C ALA A 257 11.44 86.38 25.93
N ALA A 258 10.73 86.01 24.86
CA ALA A 258 9.88 86.93 24.12
C ALA A 258 8.56 87.29 24.85
N SER A 259 8.09 86.46 25.78
CA SER A 259 6.86 86.71 26.56
C SER A 259 7.10 87.48 27.87
N VAL A 260 8.36 87.67 28.28
CA VAL A 260 8.71 88.52 29.41
C VAL A 260 8.71 89.99 28.96
N PRO A 261 8.00 90.90 29.66
CA PRO A 261 8.03 92.32 29.35
C PRO A 261 9.46 92.86 29.46
N ALA A 262 9.82 93.79 28.58
CA ALA A 262 11.17 94.35 28.52
C ALA A 262 11.59 94.85 29.92
N PRO A 263 12.74 94.39 30.45
CA PRO A 263 13.18 94.83 31.77
C PRO A 263 13.38 96.34 31.77
N ASP A 264 12.93 97.00 32.83
CA ASP A 264 13.15 98.45 33.03
C ASP A 264 14.64 98.70 33.29
N LEU A 265 15.35 98.98 32.20
CA LEU A 265 16.78 99.24 32.21
C LEU A 265 17.09 100.46 33.08
N VAL A 266 16.21 101.45 33.17
CA VAL A 266 16.45 102.65 34.00
C VAL A 266 16.47 102.24 35.47
N ALA A 267 15.45 101.50 35.93
CA ALA A 267 15.39 101.01 37.30
C ALA A 267 16.56 100.09 37.68
N LEU A 268 16.97 99.19 36.76
CA LEU A 268 18.11 98.30 37.00
C LEU A 268 19.45 99.06 37.03
N THR A 269 19.61 100.07 36.17
CA THR A 269 20.84 100.89 36.15
C THR A 269 20.92 101.78 37.40
N GLU A 270 19.78 102.32 37.87
CA GLU A 270 19.71 103.05 39.13
C GLU A 270 19.99 102.15 40.34
N ALA A 271 19.46 100.92 40.35
CA ALA A 271 19.75 99.94 41.39
C ALA A 271 21.24 99.53 41.40
N SER A 272 21.85 99.31 40.22
CA SER A 272 23.28 99.02 40.10
C SER A 272 24.13 100.21 40.58
N ARG A 273 23.80 101.43 40.13
CA ARG A 273 24.51 102.65 40.57
C ARG A 273 24.41 102.83 42.07
N LYS A 274 23.23 102.59 42.67
CA LYS A 274 23.04 102.64 44.12
C LYS A 274 23.91 101.59 44.82
N ALA A 275 23.97 100.37 44.30
CA ALA A 275 24.84 99.33 44.83
C ALA A 275 26.33 99.70 44.72
N ASP A 276 26.75 100.33 43.62
CA ASP A 276 28.13 100.82 43.43
C ASP A 276 28.46 101.98 44.38
N GLU A 277 27.51 102.91 44.60
CA GLU A 277 27.65 104.00 45.58
C GLU A 277 27.78 103.47 47.01
N ASP A 278 26.93 102.51 47.39
CA ASP A 278 26.97 101.83 48.70
C ASP A 278 28.30 101.08 48.89
N ALA A 279 28.78 100.37 47.85
CA ALA A 279 30.08 99.71 47.86
C ALA A 279 31.25 100.70 47.98
N ALA A 280 31.20 101.84 47.28
CA ALA A 280 32.22 102.88 47.37
C ALA A 280 32.23 103.59 48.74
N LEU A 281 31.07 103.71 49.41
CA LEU A 281 30.98 104.20 50.78
C LEU A 281 31.61 103.22 51.77
N ALA A 282 31.29 101.93 51.66
CA ALA A 282 31.90 100.87 52.46
C ALA A 282 33.43 100.81 52.27
N ALA A 283 33.92 100.88 51.03
CA ALA A 283 35.36 100.91 50.73
C ALA A 283 36.06 102.14 51.34
N ARG A 284 35.44 103.32 51.30
CA ARG A 284 35.97 104.54 51.93
C ARG A 284 36.02 104.45 53.45
N ALA A 285 35.00 103.85 54.08
CA ALA A 285 34.99 103.61 55.51
C ALA A 285 36.12 102.65 55.93
N SER A 286 36.32 101.57 55.16
CA SER A 286 37.43 100.62 55.37
C SER A 286 38.80 101.31 55.24
N GLY A 287 39.01 102.10 54.19
CA GLY A 287 40.28 102.81 53.99
C GLY A 287 40.59 103.84 55.09
N LYS A 288 39.57 104.50 55.65
CA LYS A 288 39.75 105.37 56.83
C LYS A 288 40.21 104.59 58.06
N LEU A 289 39.61 103.43 58.31
CA LEU A 289 40.01 102.57 59.44
C LEU A 289 41.45 102.08 59.29
N GLU A 290 41.84 101.65 58.09
CA GLU A 290 43.22 101.27 57.78
C GLU A 290 44.21 102.43 57.99
N GLN A 291 43.86 103.64 57.56
CA GLN A 291 44.69 104.82 57.77
C GLN A 291 44.86 105.16 59.27
N HIS A 292 43.80 105.02 60.07
CA HIS A 292 43.89 105.21 61.52
C HIS A 292 44.78 104.16 62.20
N CYS A 293 44.72 102.90 61.77
CA CYS A 293 45.64 101.86 62.25
C CYS A 293 47.09 102.21 61.90
N ALA A 294 47.39 102.62 60.67
CA ALA A 294 48.73 103.00 60.26
C ALA A 294 49.27 104.23 61.01
N GLN A 295 48.41 105.23 61.29
CA GLN A 295 48.77 106.40 62.09
C GLN A 295 49.10 106.03 63.55
N LEU A 296 48.36 105.10 64.14
CA LEU A 296 48.64 104.60 65.49
C LEU A 296 49.97 103.85 65.55
N GLU A 297 50.29 103.04 64.53
CA GLU A 297 51.59 102.35 64.44
C GLU A 297 52.75 103.35 64.25
N ALA A 298 52.59 104.35 63.38
CA ALA A 298 53.60 105.38 63.18
C ALA A 298 53.81 106.25 64.45
N ALA A 299 52.74 106.59 65.16
CA ALA A 299 52.83 107.31 66.43
C ALA A 299 53.55 106.48 67.50
N ARG A 300 53.29 105.17 67.56
CA ARG A 300 54.02 104.25 68.44
C ARG A 300 55.52 104.20 68.10
N ALA A 301 55.88 104.06 66.83
CA ALA A 301 57.27 104.03 66.39
C ALA A 301 58.00 105.37 66.66
N SER A 302 57.32 106.50 66.47
CA SER A 302 57.84 107.85 66.79
C SER A 302 58.06 108.03 68.31
N LEU A 303 57.17 107.49 69.14
CA LEU A 303 57.33 107.50 70.59
C LEU A 303 58.55 106.65 71.02
N GLU A 304 58.72 105.46 70.43
CA GLU A 304 59.90 104.61 70.66
C GLU A 304 61.19 105.35 70.26
N GLN A 305 61.23 106.00 69.09
CA GLN A 305 62.37 106.83 68.65
C GLN A 305 62.64 108.04 69.55
N ALA A 306 61.59 108.74 70.02
CA ALA A 306 61.74 109.88 70.91
C ALA A 306 62.29 109.46 72.29
N LEU A 307 61.91 108.28 72.78
CA LEU A 307 62.45 107.72 74.01
C LEU A 307 63.93 107.32 73.86
N ASP A 308 64.31 106.74 72.73
CA ASP A 308 65.72 106.43 72.42
C ASP A 308 66.56 107.71 72.25
N ALA A 309 66.04 108.73 71.56
CA ALA A 309 66.70 110.02 71.41
C ALA A 309 66.85 110.75 72.75
N LEU A 310 65.87 110.65 73.66
CA LEU A 310 65.98 111.19 75.02
C LEU A 310 67.07 110.46 75.83
N ALA A 311 67.21 109.15 75.65
CA ALA A 311 68.27 108.37 76.28
C ALA A 311 69.66 108.82 75.78
N GLN A 312 69.85 108.98 74.45
CA GLN A 312 71.11 109.45 73.87
C GLN A 312 71.43 110.91 74.22
N ALA A 313 70.44 111.82 74.21
CA ALA A 313 70.64 113.22 74.57
C ALA A 313 71.05 113.39 76.05
N ARG A 314 70.53 112.55 76.95
CA ARG A 314 70.98 112.51 78.35
C ARG A 314 72.43 112.04 78.49
N GLU A 315 72.85 111.09 77.67
CA GLU A 315 74.21 110.56 77.68
C GLU A 315 75.22 111.59 77.16
N GLN A 316 74.90 112.31 76.08
CA GLN A 316 75.76 113.32 75.45
C GLN A 316 75.84 114.66 76.22
N ALA A 317 74.81 115.01 76.99
CA ALA A 317 74.80 116.24 77.80
C ALA A 317 75.54 116.09 79.14
N GLY A 318 75.85 114.87 79.58
CA GLY A 318 76.55 114.61 80.86
C GLY A 318 77.88 115.37 81.03
N PRO A 319 78.77 115.47 80.02
CA PRO A 319 80.02 116.23 80.11
C PRO A 319 79.81 117.75 80.10
N ILE A 320 78.84 118.27 79.34
CA ILE A 320 78.56 119.70 79.20
C ILE A 320 77.85 120.25 80.45
N ARG A 321 76.99 119.45 81.09
CA ARG A 321 76.38 119.78 82.38
C ARG A 321 77.43 119.85 83.50
N ARG A 322 78.39 118.90 83.54
CA ARG A 322 79.49 118.91 84.53
C ARG A 322 80.42 120.12 84.41
N LEU A 323 80.63 120.65 83.20
CA LEU A 323 81.44 121.86 82.98
C LEU A 323 80.67 123.16 83.27
N ALA A 324 79.36 123.20 83.01
CA ALA A 324 78.49 124.32 83.38
C ALA A 324 78.27 124.43 84.91
N ASP A 325 78.27 123.29 85.60
CA ASP A 325 78.11 123.18 87.05
C ASP A 325 79.30 123.78 87.85
N ILE A 326 80.50 123.88 87.25
CA ILE A 326 81.70 124.45 87.90
C ILE A 326 81.76 125.99 87.78
N ALA A 327 81.23 126.58 86.69
CA ALA A 327 81.32 128.03 86.41
C ALA A 327 80.16 128.86 87.02
N VAL A 328 79.10 128.20 87.49
CA VAL A 328 77.88 128.84 88.02
C VAL A 328 77.65 128.52 89.51
N ALA A 329 78.60 127.82 90.17
CA ALA A 329 78.45 127.36 91.56
C ALA A 329 77.04 126.78 91.83
N SER A 330 76.54 126.05 90.84
CA SER A 330 75.22 125.40 90.83
C SER A 330 75.35 123.93 90.41
N GLY A 331 76.56 123.39 90.58
CA GLY A 331 76.84 121.96 90.59
C GLY A 331 76.52 121.33 91.95
N PRO A 332 75.78 120.21 91.99
CA PRO A 332 75.26 119.62 93.22
C PRO A 332 76.31 118.76 93.93
N GLU A 333 77.46 119.34 94.32
CA GLU A 333 78.47 118.62 95.11
C GLU A 333 78.95 119.33 96.40
N ASN A 334 78.31 120.40 96.94
CA ASN A 334 78.69 120.92 98.29
C ASN A 334 77.67 121.81 99.10
N LEU A 335 76.41 121.40 99.35
CA LEU A 335 75.54 121.96 100.44
C LEU A 335 74.45 120.94 100.87
N ALA A 336 74.30 120.49 102.12
CA ALA A 336 75.30 120.10 103.12
C ALA A 336 74.72 119.00 104.01
N SER A 337 75.33 117.81 104.08
CA SER A 337 75.35 116.72 103.05
C SER A 337 73.94 116.15 102.74
N THR A 338 73.00 117.07 102.74
CA THR A 338 71.93 117.04 103.74
C THR A 338 71.18 118.39 103.60
N PRO A 339 70.21 118.75 104.45
CA PRO A 339 68.99 119.41 104.01
C PRO A 339 68.97 120.91 104.37
N LEU A 340 67.97 121.61 103.82
CA LEU A 340 67.68 123.04 103.98
C LEU A 340 68.80 123.99 103.54
N SER A 341 69.08 124.07 102.24
CA SER A 341 69.86 125.17 101.66
C SER A 341 69.93 125.03 100.14
N ALA A 342 69.32 126.01 99.46
CA ALA A 342 69.35 126.35 98.03
C ALA A 342 68.65 125.41 97.05
#